data_AF-A0A7J3MGJ6-F1
#
_entry.id   AF-A0A7J3MGJ6-F1
#
_cell.length_a   1.000
_cell.length_b   1.000
_cell.length_c   1.000
_cell.angle_alpha   90.00
_cell.angle_beta   90.00
_cell.angle_gamma   90.00
#
_symmetry.space_group_name_H-M   'P 1'
#
loop_
_entity.id
_entity.type
_entity.pdbx_description
1 polymer ?
#
loop_
_entity_poly.entity_id
_entity_poly.type
_entity_poly.pdbx_seq_one_letter_code
_entity_poly.pdbx_strand_id
1 'polypeptide(L)' 'MNKLEDLKAKVEELEKKIQELYKKEQNLIPKYDAKIVSSESEVLELAKLGYDCQPMGNGKWLMKRPISFNL' A
#
# COMPACT_ATOMS: atom_id res chain seq x y z
N MET A 1 12.41 -40.56 18.71
CA MET A 1 12.15 -39.20 18.18
C MET A 1 10.87 -38.70 18.80
N ASN A 2 10.96 -37.59 19.52
CA ASN A 2 9.83 -37.00 20.22
C ASN A 2 9.02 -36.19 19.20
N LYS A 3 8.03 -36.82 18.55
CA LYS A 3 7.21 -36.19 17.49
C LYS A 3 6.65 -34.82 17.89
N LEU A 4 6.47 -34.58 19.18
CA LEU A 4 6.03 -33.30 19.74
C LEU A 4 7.08 -32.20 19.59
N GLU A 5 8.37 -32.50 19.78
CA GLU A 5 9.46 -31.54 19.59
C GLU A 5 9.62 -31.18 18.12
N ASP A 6 9.52 -32.17 17.22
CA ASP A 6 9.53 -31.93 15.77
C ASP A 6 8.36 -31.04 15.33
N LEU A 7 7.17 -31.23 15.94
CA LEU A 7 6.01 -30.41 15.65
C LEU A 7 6.20 -28.97 16.12
N LYS A 8 6.75 -28.77 17.32
CA LYS A 8 7.04 -27.44 17.88
C LYS A 8 8.03 -26.67 17.01
N ALA A 9 9.10 -27.32 16.57
CA ALA A 9 10.09 -26.71 15.69
C ALA A 9 9.48 -26.25 14.36
N LYS A 10 8.59 -27.06 13.77
CA LYS A 10 7.88 -26.70 12.53
C LYS A 10 6.91 -25.54 12.72
N VAL A 11 6.20 -25.48 13.85
CA VAL A 11 5.30 -24.35 14.16
C VAL A 11 6.12 -23.07 14.27
N GLU A 12 7.25 -23.08 14.98
CA GLU A 12 8.09 -21.90 15.14
C GLU A 12 8.69 -21.42 13.80
N GLU A 13 9.05 -22.34 12.90
CA GLU A 13 9.50 -22.01 11.55
C GLU A 13 8.37 -21.37 10.72
N LEU A 14 7.15 -21.91 10.81
CA LEU A 14 5.98 -21.34 10.12
C LEU A 14 5.65 -19.94 10.63
N GLU A 15 5.68 -19.73 11.94
CA GLU A 15 5.48 -18.41 12.55
C GLU A 15 6.48 -17.37 12.03
N LYS A 16 7.76 -17.74 11.92
CA LYS A 16 8.80 -16.88 11.33
C LYS A 16 8.49 -16.54 9.87
N LYS A 17 8.13 -17.54 9.05
CA LYS A 17 7.77 -17.32 7.63
C LYS A 17 6.55 -16.40 7.49
N ILE A 18 5.53 -16.57 8.34
CA ILE A 18 4.34 -15.71 8.35
C ILE A 18 4.73 -14.26 8.66
N GLN A 19 5.59 -14.02 9.67
CA GLN A 19 6.06 -12.66 9.97
C GLN A 19 6.86 -12.03 8.83
N GLU A 20 7.71 -12.80 8.15
CA GLU A 20 8.44 -12.31 6.98
C GLU A 20 7.52 -11.95 5.81
N LEU A 21 6.49 -12.74 5.57
CA LEU A 21 5.49 -12.45 4.53
C LEU A 21 4.72 -11.17 4.83
N TYR A 22 4.26 -10.97 6.08
CA TYR A 22 3.59 -9.73 6.47
C TYR A 22 4.48 -8.49 6.30
N LYS A 23 5.77 -8.58 6.64
CA LYS A 23 6.73 -7.49 6.42
C LYS A 23 6.94 -7.20 4.93
N LYS A 24 7.01 -8.24 4.09
CA LYS A 24 7.14 -8.10 2.64
C LYS A 24 5.89 -7.46 2.02
N GLU A 25 4.69 -7.88 2.42
CA GLU A 25 3.44 -7.26 1.93
C GLU A 25 3.36 -5.77 2.27
N GLN A 26 3.76 -5.36 3.48
CA GLN A 26 3.77 -3.93 3.85
C GLN A 26 4.73 -3.09 3.00
N ASN A 27 5.79 -3.70 2.48
CA ASN A 27 6.73 -3.05 1.54
C ASN A 27 6.26 -3.10 0.08
N LEU A 28 5.30 -3.97 -0.25
CA LEU A 28 4.80 -4.18 -1.61
C LEU A 28 3.50 -3.45 -1.91
N ILE A 29 2.72 -3.05 -0.89
CA ILE A 29 1.54 -2.21 -1.09
C ILE A 29 2.05 -0.81 -1.46
N PRO A 30 1.87 -0.36 -2.72
CA PRO A 30 2.32 0.96 -3.10
C PRO A 30 1.50 1.96 -2.28
N LYS A 31 2.17 2.72 -1.43
CA LYS A 31 1.51 3.81 -0.72
C LYS A 31 1.23 4.89 -1.74
N TYR A 32 -0.02 5.29 -1.86
CA TYR A 32 -0.41 6.43 -2.67
C TYR A 32 -0.73 7.59 -1.75
N ASP A 33 -0.29 8.77 -2.14
CA ASP A 33 -0.91 9.98 -1.64
C ASP A 33 -2.17 10.21 -2.49
N ALA A 34 -3.31 10.36 -1.82
CA ALA A 34 -4.61 10.40 -2.47
C ALA A 34 -5.49 11.49 -1.85
N LYS A 35 -6.12 12.30 -2.71
CA LYS A 35 -7.05 13.35 -2.31
C LYS A 35 -8.28 13.34 -3.22
N ILE A 36 -9.47 13.53 -2.64
CA ILE A 36 -10.69 13.78 -3.40
C ILE A 36 -10.92 15.29 -3.43
N VAL A 37 -11.13 15.83 -4.63
CA VAL A 37 -11.36 17.27 -4.86
C VAL A 37 -12.59 17.47 -5.72
N SER A 38 -13.17 18.67 -5.68
CA SER A 38 -14.35 19.03 -6.47
C SER A 38 -14.22 20.35 -7.21
N SER A 39 -13.08 21.04 -7.09
CA SER A 39 -12.80 22.29 -7.80
C SER A 39 -11.80 22.05 -8.93
N GLU A 40 -12.01 22.73 -10.05
CA GLU A 40 -11.09 22.68 -11.20
C GLU A 40 -9.69 23.18 -10.82
N SER A 41 -9.60 24.24 -10.01
CA SER A 41 -8.33 24.78 -9.52
C SER A 41 -7.51 23.74 -8.76
N GLU A 42 -8.11 22.98 -7.84
CA GLU A 42 -7.40 21.93 -7.11
C GLU A 42 -6.98 20.77 -8.01
N VAL A 43 -7.80 20.40 -9.00
CA VAL A 43 -7.45 19.37 -9.98
C VAL A 43 -6.19 19.80 -10.75
N LEU A 44 -6.18 21.03 -11.28
CA LEU A 44 -5.06 21.57 -12.04
C LEU A 44 -3.79 21.72 -11.21
N GLU A 45 -3.90 22.15 -9.94
CA GLU A 45 -2.76 22.26 -9.02
C GLU A 45 -2.12 20.90 -8.75
N LEU A 46 -2.92 19.90 -8.42
CA LEU A 46 -2.43 18.55 -8.11
C LEU A 46 -1.91 17.82 -9.37
N ALA A 47 -2.52 18.05 -10.54
CA ALA A 47 -2.00 17.53 -11.81
C ALA A 47 -0.58 18.05 -12.10
N LYS A 48 -0.30 19.33 -11.84
CA LYS A 48 1.06 19.91 -11.97
C LYS A 48 2.06 19.30 -10.99
N LEU A 49 1.60 18.81 -9.84
CA LEU A 49 2.42 18.11 -8.86
C LEU A 49 2.62 16.62 -9.21
N GLY A 50 2.09 16.16 -10.35
CA GLY A 50 2.24 14.79 -10.84
C GLY A 50 1.25 13.79 -10.25
N TYR A 51 0.07 14.25 -9.81
CA TYR A 51 -1.03 13.35 -9.46
C TYR A 51 -1.80 12.95 -10.73
N ASP A 52 -2.11 11.66 -10.83
CA ASP A 52 -3.05 11.13 -11.80
C ASP A 52 -4.48 11.49 -11.41
N CYS A 53 -5.29 11.82 -12.41
CA CYS A 53 -6.66 12.30 -12.26
C CYS A 53 -7.67 11.22 -12.67
N GLN A 54 -8.58 10.83 -11.77
CA GLN A 54 -9.67 9.90 -12.09
C GLN A 54 -11.04 10.52 -11.72
N PRO A 55 -11.97 10.69 -12.67
CA PRO A 55 -13.31 11.20 -12.35
C PRO A 55 -14.10 10.17 -11.54
N MET A 56 -14.81 10.62 -10.52
CA MET A 56 -15.67 9.78 -9.67
C MET A 56 -17.18 10.00 -9.92
N GLY A 57 -17.53 10.96 -10.78
CA GLY A 57 -18.90 11.45 -10.93
C GLY A 57 -19.25 12.54 -9.90
N ASN A 58 -20.42 13.16 -10.04
CA ASN A 58 -20.91 14.24 -9.16
C ASN A 58 -19.92 15.40 -8.98
N GLY A 59 -19.16 15.74 -10.02
CA GLY A 59 -18.15 16.80 -9.99
C GLY A 59 -16.93 16.51 -9.12
N LYS A 60 -16.74 15.26 -8.65
CA LYS A 60 -15.61 14.86 -7.81
C LYS A 60 -14.54 14.14 -8.61
N TRP A 61 -13.29 14.37 -8.21
CA TRP A 61 -12.09 13.80 -8.81
C TRP A 61 -11.23 13.16 -7.74
N LEU A 62 -10.72 11.97 -8.04
CA LEU A 62 -9.74 11.27 -7.25
C LEU A 62 -8.36 11.57 -7.82
N MET A 63 -7.54 12.23 -7.02
CA MET A 63 -6.16 12.58 -7.35
C MET A 63 -5.25 11.58 -6.64
N LYS A 64 -4.38 10.88 -7.37
CA LYS A 64 -3.48 9.86 -6.80
C LYS A 64 -2.07 10.01 -7.32
N ARG A 65 -1.08 9.90 -6.44
CA ARG A 65 0.33 9.82 -6.83
C ARG A 65 1.03 8.74 -6.01
N PRO A 66 1.87 7.87 -6.62
CA PRO A 66 2.70 6.96 -5.85
C PRO A 66 3.58 7.76 -4.89
N ILE A 67 3.63 7.35 -3.63
CA ILE A 67 4.65 7.84 -2.70
C ILE A 67 5.94 7.14 -3.09
N SER A 68 6.77 7.83 -3.87
CA SER A 68 8.13 7.37 -4.14
C SER A 68 8.89 7.35 -2.83
N PHE A 69 9.25 6.16 -2.35
CA PHE A 69 10.29 6.02 -1.35
C PHE A 69 11.61 6.39 -2.03
N ASN A 70 12.19 7.54 -1.67
CA ASN A 70 13.62 7.73 -1.87
C ASN A 70 14.31 6.74 -0.92
N LEU A 71 14.67 5.57 -1.45
CA LEU A 71 15.63 4.65 -0.84
C LEU A 71 17.05 5.23 -0.97
#